data_AF-A0AA46DDS4-F1
#
_entry.id   AF-A0AA46DDS4-F1
#
_cell.length_a   1.000
_cell.length_b   1.000
_cell.length_c   1.000
_cell.angle_alpha   90.00
_cell.angle_beta   90.00
_cell.angle_gamma   90.00
#
_symmetry.space_group_name_H-M   'P 1'
#
loop_
_entity.id
_entity.type
_entity.pdbx_description
1 polymer ?
#
loop_
_entity_poly.entity_id
_entity_poly.type
_entity_poly.pdbx_seq_one_letter_code
_entity_poly.pdbx_strand_id
1 'polypeptide(L)'
;MNLAQPITQAEFAQLVGISEAKVSQLVSEGVLVRGESGQAWLHAYCGRLREMAAGRMSESGGLDLVQERARLAREQADAVAMKNKIMRKEYAPVSLLSEVLASASQALAAKLEALPMQLKRASRNLSADDIAMLEREVARARNEWVEATSSLDLALGAPSDEDDEPAAAQEVD
;
A
#
# COMPACT_ATOMS: atom_id res chain seq x y z
N MET A 1 -45.69 33.72 15.00
CA MET A 1 -44.42 33.94 15.73
C MET A 1 -43.74 35.16 15.13
N ASN A 2 -43.32 36.13 15.94
CA ASN A 2 -42.58 37.30 15.46
C ASN A 2 -41.08 37.08 15.69
N LEU A 3 -40.32 36.87 14.62
CA LEU A 3 -38.89 36.56 14.68
C LEU A 3 -38.00 37.77 14.97
N ALA A 4 -38.55 38.98 14.98
CA ALA A 4 -37.83 40.21 15.32
C ALA A 4 -37.67 40.41 16.83
N GLN A 5 -38.41 39.66 17.65
CA GLN A 5 -38.31 39.69 19.11
C GLN A 5 -37.48 38.52 19.64
N PRO A 6 -36.98 38.61 20.89
CA PRO A 6 -36.32 37.50 21.56
C PRO A 6 -37.21 36.25 21.56
N ILE A 7 -36.61 35.10 21.27
CA ILE A 7 -37.30 33.80 21.20
C ILE A 7 -36.85 32.89 22.35
N THR A 8 -37.75 32.04 22.85
CA THR A 8 -37.37 31.03 23.85
C THR A 8 -36.74 29.79 23.18
N GLN A 9 -36.02 28.98 23.97
CA GLN A 9 -35.39 27.75 23.45
C GLN A 9 -36.44 26.74 22.95
N ALA A 10 -37.55 26.58 23.67
CA ALA A 10 -38.64 25.71 23.29
C ALA A 10 -39.32 26.15 21.98
N GLU A 11 -39.56 27.44 21.82
CA GLU A 11 -40.13 28.01 20.60
C GLU A 11 -39.20 27.85 19.40
N PHE A 12 -37.90 28.09 19.59
CA PHE A 12 -36.91 27.90 18.54
C PHE A 12 -36.74 26.42 18.17
N ALA A 13 -36.77 25.52 19.16
CA ALA A 13 -36.71 24.07 18.95
C ALA A 13 -37.85 23.59 18.03
N GLN A 14 -39.07 24.05 18.30
CA GLN A 14 -40.23 23.78 17.45
C GLN A 14 -40.10 24.39 16.06
N LEU A 15 -39.59 25.63 15.96
CA LEU A 15 -39.42 26.34 14.70
C LEU A 15 -38.48 25.60 13.73
N VAL A 16 -37.34 25.09 14.22
CA VAL A 16 -36.32 24.43 13.37
C VAL A 16 -36.40 22.90 13.39
N GLY A 17 -37.34 22.33 14.16
CA GLY A 17 -37.60 20.89 14.18
C GLY A 17 -36.54 20.06 14.91
N ILE A 18 -35.95 20.59 15.99
CA ILE A 18 -34.98 19.87 16.83
C ILE A 18 -35.45 19.79 18.28
N SER A 19 -34.77 19.00 19.12
CA SER A 19 -35.09 18.94 20.54
C SER A 19 -34.65 20.22 21.27
N GLU A 20 -35.38 20.60 22.32
CA GLU A 20 -34.99 21.73 23.18
C GLU A 20 -33.63 21.49 23.84
N ALA A 21 -33.32 20.24 24.21
CA ALA A 21 -31.99 19.86 24.69
C ALA A 21 -30.89 20.20 23.68
N LYS A 22 -31.14 20.02 22.38
CA LYS A 22 -30.18 20.40 21.33
C LYS A 22 -30.04 21.92 21.21
N VAL A 23 -31.13 22.69 21.36
CA VAL A 23 -31.06 24.15 21.41
C VAL A 23 -30.25 24.63 22.62
N SER A 24 -30.48 24.03 23.80
CA SER A 24 -29.71 24.31 25.01
C SER A 24 -28.21 24.04 24.82
N GLN A 25 -27.87 22.92 24.16
CA GLN A 25 -26.50 22.62 23.77
C GLN A 25 -25.91 23.70 22.86
N LEU A 26 -26.62 24.12 21.81
CA LEU A 26 -26.16 25.16 20.89
C LEU A 26 -25.95 26.52 21.58
N VAL A 27 -26.76 26.83 22.60
CA VAL A 27 -26.58 28.01 23.45
C VAL A 27 -25.34 27.86 24.33
N SER A 28 -25.09 26.68 24.92
CA SER A 28 -23.89 26.43 25.73
C SER A 28 -22.59 26.47 24.91
N GLU A 29 -22.64 26.07 23.63
CA GLU A 29 -21.54 26.13 22.68
C GLU A 29 -21.32 27.56 22.12
N GLY A 30 -22.13 28.53 22.53
CA GLY A 30 -22.02 29.93 22.09
C GLY A 30 -22.49 30.19 20.65
N VAL A 31 -23.10 29.20 19.99
CA VAL A 31 -23.64 29.35 18.63
C VAL A 31 -24.92 30.16 18.62
N LEU A 32 -25.73 30.04 19.67
CA LEU A 32 -26.94 30.84 19.86
C LEU A 32 -26.76 31.73 21.09
N VAL A 33 -26.92 33.05 20.93
CA VAL A 33 -26.72 34.01 22.02
C VAL A 33 -28.05 34.29 22.72
N ARG A 34 -28.12 34.08 24.03
CA ARG A 34 -29.35 34.30 24.81
C ARG A 34 -29.82 35.76 24.70
N GLY A 35 -31.13 35.94 24.52
CA GLY A 35 -31.76 37.27 24.42
C GLY A 35 -31.76 37.87 23.02
N GLU A 36 -31.12 37.23 22.04
CA GLU A 36 -31.23 37.63 20.64
C GLU A 36 -32.58 37.26 20.01
N SER A 37 -32.86 37.91 18.88
CA SER A 37 -34.07 37.67 18.11
C SER A 37 -34.08 36.29 17.45
N GLY A 38 -35.28 35.76 17.20
CA GLY A 38 -35.44 34.50 16.47
C GLY A 38 -34.79 34.52 15.08
N GLN A 39 -34.73 35.69 14.42
CA GLN A 39 -34.04 35.86 13.14
C GLN A 39 -32.52 35.70 13.28
N ALA A 40 -31.91 36.26 14.32
CA ALA A 40 -30.48 36.12 14.56
C ALA A 40 -30.10 34.65 14.84
N TRP A 41 -30.89 33.97 15.67
CA TRP A 41 -30.73 32.53 15.93
C TRP A 41 -30.85 31.68 14.67
N LEU A 42 -31.81 32.00 13.79
CA LEU A 42 -31.98 31.28 12.53
C LEU A 42 -30.76 31.47 11.61
N HIS A 43 -30.25 32.70 11.48
CA HIS A 43 -29.05 32.97 10.68
C HIS A 43 -27.82 32.25 11.24
N ALA A 44 -27.62 32.26 12.56
CA ALA A 44 -26.52 31.54 13.21
C ALA A 44 -26.62 30.03 12.98
N TYR A 45 -27.81 29.46 13.18
CA TYR A 45 -28.07 28.03 12.97
C TYR A 45 -27.85 27.62 11.50
N CYS A 46 -28.42 28.36 10.54
CA CYS A 46 -28.20 28.11 9.11
C CYS A 46 -26.75 28.36 8.67
N GLY A 47 -26.03 29.26 9.33
CA GLY A 47 -24.58 29.46 9.14
C GLY A 47 -23.81 28.20 9.54
N ARG A 48 -24.07 27.67 10.74
CA ARG A 48 -23.45 26.41 11.21
C ARG A 48 -23.76 25.23 10.30
N LEU A 49 -25.01 25.07 9.85
CA LEU A 49 -25.39 23.99 8.93
C LEU A 49 -24.63 24.08 7.60
N ARG A 50 -24.42 25.29 7.06
CA ARG A 50 -23.66 25.48 5.82
C ARG A 50 -22.17 25.14 6.00
N GLU A 51 -21.58 25.53 7.11
CA GLU A 51 -20.19 25.17 7.42
C GLU A 51 -20.01 23.67 7.66
N MET A 52 -20.96 23.00 8.31
CA MET A 52 -20.98 21.54 8.45
C MET A 52 -21.15 20.84 7.09
N ALA A 53 -22.07 21.31 6.25
CA ALA A 53 -22.31 20.73 4.92
C ALA A 53 -21.14 20.96 3.96
N ALA A 54 -20.44 22.10 4.09
CA ALA A 54 -19.21 22.37 3.35
C ALA A 54 -18.00 21.57 3.87
N GLY A 55 -18.20 20.74 4.90
CA GLY A 55 -17.16 19.96 5.55
C GLY A 55 -16.23 20.78 6.43
N ARG A 56 -16.39 22.10 6.56
CA ARG A 56 -15.45 22.99 7.28
C ARG A 56 -15.60 22.97 8.79
N MET A 57 -16.76 22.53 9.30
CA MET A 57 -16.93 22.27 10.72
C MET A 57 -16.73 20.78 10.99
N SER A 58 -15.64 20.44 11.66
CA SER A 58 -15.64 19.24 12.48
C SER A 58 -15.66 19.63 13.94
N GLU A 59 -16.59 19.03 14.70
CA GLU A 59 -16.65 19.13 16.16
C GLU A 59 -15.36 18.61 16.85
N SER A 60 -14.47 17.93 16.12
CA SER A 60 -13.21 17.35 16.64
C SER A 60 -12.33 16.71 15.54
N GLY A 61 -11.75 17.49 14.61
CA GLY A 61 -10.70 16.97 13.69
C GLY A 61 -11.14 16.05 12.53
N GLY A 62 -12.44 15.98 12.23
CA GLY A 62 -13.05 15.11 11.22
C GLY A 62 -12.78 15.44 9.74
N LEU A 63 -12.31 16.65 9.39
CA LEU A 63 -11.77 16.89 8.04
C LEU A 63 -10.50 16.09 7.80
N ASP A 64 -9.62 16.10 8.80
CA ASP A 64 -8.39 15.31 8.83
C ASP A 64 -8.75 13.82 8.81
N LEU A 65 -9.71 13.40 9.64
CA LEU A 65 -10.13 11.99 9.70
C LEU A 65 -10.72 11.46 8.38
N VAL A 66 -11.51 12.26 7.64
CA VAL A 66 -12.05 11.84 6.33
C VAL A 66 -10.95 11.79 5.27
N GLN A 67 -10.04 12.77 5.27
CA GLN A 67 -8.92 12.81 4.33
C GLN A 67 -7.92 11.67 4.59
N GLU A 68 -7.55 11.44 5.85
CA GLU A 68 -6.69 10.34 6.27
C GLU A 68 -7.34 8.98 5.96
N ARG A 69 -8.64 8.82 6.18
CA ARG A 69 -9.37 7.61 5.78
C ARG A 69 -9.38 7.41 4.27
N ALA A 70 -9.50 8.48 3.49
CA ALA A 70 -9.43 8.40 2.03
C ALA A 70 -8.02 8.01 1.56
N ARG A 71 -6.96 8.52 2.20
CA ARG A 71 -5.57 8.13 1.93
C ARG A 71 -5.35 6.65 2.25
N LEU A 72 -5.75 6.21 3.44
CA LEU A 72 -5.66 4.82 3.86
C LEU A 72 -6.42 3.89 2.92
N ALA A 73 -7.64 4.26 2.50
CA ALA A 73 -8.44 3.46 1.58
C ALA A 73 -7.75 3.31 0.20
N ARG A 74 -7.07 4.35 -0.26
CA ARG A 74 -6.29 4.31 -1.51
C ARG A 74 -5.08 3.37 -1.37
N GLU A 75 -4.30 3.51 -0.31
CA GLU A 75 -3.16 2.63 -0.03
C GLU A 75 -3.59 1.16 0.10
N GLN A 76 -4.72 0.90 0.77
CA GLN A 76 -5.30 -0.44 0.86
C GLN A 76 -5.74 -0.98 -0.50
N ALA A 77 -6.37 -0.15 -1.34
CA ALA A 77 -6.76 -0.54 -2.69
C ALA A 77 -5.54 -0.91 -3.55
N ASP A 78 -4.46 -0.13 -3.46
CA ASP A 78 -3.21 -0.40 -4.17
C ASP A 78 -2.55 -1.70 -3.67
N ALA A 79 -2.54 -1.94 -2.36
CA ALA A 79 -2.03 -3.19 -1.79
C ALA A 79 -2.84 -4.42 -2.26
N VAL A 80 -4.16 -4.31 -2.32
CA VAL A 80 -5.02 -5.37 -2.86
C VAL A 80 -4.79 -5.56 -4.35
N ALA A 81 -4.63 -4.49 -5.12
CA ALA A 81 -4.30 -4.55 -6.54
C ALA A 81 -2.97 -5.28 -6.78
N MET A 82 -1.94 -4.99 -5.98
CA MET A 82 -0.65 -5.67 -6.07
C MET A 82 -0.78 -7.16 -5.72
N LYS A 83 -1.49 -7.51 -4.64
CA LYS A 83 -1.77 -8.91 -4.27
C LYS A 83 -2.51 -9.67 -5.39
N ASN A 84 -3.50 -9.04 -6.00
CA ASN A 84 -4.23 -9.63 -7.13
C ASN A 84 -3.32 -9.91 -8.33
N LYS A 85 -2.42 -8.98 -8.64
CA LYS A 85 -1.44 -9.16 -9.71
C LYS A 85 -0.45 -10.31 -9.42
N ILE A 86 0.00 -10.47 -8.17
CA ILE A 86 0.81 -11.63 -7.74
C ILE A 86 -0.01 -12.92 -7.88
N MET A 87 -1.26 -12.95 -7.41
CA MET A 87 -2.14 -14.13 -7.53
C MET A 87 -2.40 -14.52 -8.99
N ARG A 88 -2.46 -13.52 -9.89
CA ARG A 88 -2.57 -13.72 -11.35
C ARG A 88 -1.25 -14.10 -12.03
N LYS A 89 -0.15 -14.19 -11.28
CA LYS A 89 1.21 -14.48 -11.79
C LYS A 89 1.74 -13.42 -12.75
N GLU A 90 1.29 -12.18 -12.61
CA GLU A 90 1.78 -11.05 -13.41
C GLU A 90 3.07 -10.46 -12.83
N TYR A 91 3.33 -10.65 -11.53
CA TYR A 91 4.55 -10.24 -10.83
C TYR A 91 5.01 -11.35 -9.90
N ALA A 92 6.33 -11.48 -9.72
CA ALA A 92 6.95 -12.41 -8.81
C ALA A 92 8.01 -11.69 -7.97
N PRO A 93 8.22 -12.08 -6.69
CA PRO A 93 9.33 -11.60 -5.90
C PRO A 93 10.67 -11.90 -6.58
N VAL A 94 11.61 -10.95 -6.55
CA VAL A 94 12.94 -11.12 -7.15
C VAL A 94 13.68 -12.30 -6.53
N SER A 95 13.61 -12.46 -5.20
CA SER A 95 14.20 -13.60 -4.49
C SER A 95 13.71 -14.95 -5.02
N LEU A 96 12.40 -15.10 -5.25
CA LEU A 96 11.83 -16.31 -5.83
C LEU A 96 12.34 -16.57 -7.25
N LEU A 97 12.46 -15.52 -8.08
CA LEU A 97 13.00 -15.65 -9.43
C LEU A 97 14.47 -16.08 -9.40
N SER A 98 15.27 -15.49 -8.52
CA SER A 98 16.68 -15.82 -8.34
C SER A 98 16.87 -17.26 -7.84
N GLU A 99 16.08 -17.71 -6.86
CA GLU A 99 16.12 -19.08 -6.37
C GLU A 99 15.77 -20.10 -7.46
N VAL A 100 14.69 -19.86 -8.20
CA VAL A 100 14.26 -20.75 -9.30
C VAL A 100 15.30 -20.79 -10.41
N LEU A 101 15.87 -19.65 -10.78
CA LEU A 101 16.91 -19.58 -11.80
C LEU A 101 18.19 -20.28 -11.36
N ALA A 102 18.62 -20.08 -10.11
CA ALA A 102 19.78 -20.75 -9.54
C ALA A 102 19.58 -22.27 -9.51
N SER A 103 18.42 -22.73 -9.05
CA SER A 103 18.08 -24.16 -9.01
C SER A 103 18.06 -24.78 -10.41
N ALA A 104 17.41 -24.13 -11.38
CA ALA A 104 17.37 -24.59 -12.76
C ALA A 104 18.78 -24.63 -13.39
N SER A 105 19.61 -23.62 -13.12
CA SER A 105 20.97 -23.53 -13.65
C SER A 105 21.87 -24.63 -13.09
N GLN A 106 21.80 -24.90 -11.78
CA GLN A 106 22.52 -25.99 -11.14
C GLN A 106 22.11 -27.36 -11.69
N ALA A 107 20.80 -27.58 -11.88
CA ALA A 107 20.29 -28.83 -12.46
C ALA A 107 20.79 -29.04 -13.90
N LEU A 108 20.88 -27.97 -14.70
CA LEU A 108 21.44 -28.04 -16.05
C LEU A 108 22.94 -28.31 -16.03
N ALA A 109 23.71 -27.61 -15.20
CA ALA A 109 25.15 -27.81 -15.06
C ALA A 109 25.50 -29.27 -14.69
N ALA A 110 24.79 -29.83 -13.71
CA ALA A 110 24.97 -31.22 -13.30
C ALA A 110 24.69 -32.22 -14.44
N LYS A 111 23.68 -31.94 -15.28
CA LYS A 111 23.40 -32.78 -16.46
C LYS A 111 24.51 -32.69 -17.50
N LEU A 112 25.00 -31.48 -17.78
CA LEU A 112 26.09 -31.25 -18.74
C LEU A 112 27.39 -31.93 -18.29
N GLU A 113 27.75 -31.84 -17.02
CA GLU A 113 28.94 -32.50 -16.46
C GLU A 113 28.86 -34.03 -16.53
N ALA A 114 27.66 -34.60 -16.47
CA ALA A 114 27.47 -36.04 -16.60
C ALA A 114 27.54 -36.54 -18.06
N LEU A 115 27.40 -35.66 -19.06
CA LEU A 115 27.33 -36.06 -20.48
C LEU A 115 28.56 -36.82 -20.98
N PRO A 116 29.82 -36.41 -20.69
CA PRO A 116 30.99 -37.14 -21.19
C PRO A 116 31.04 -38.58 -20.71
N MET A 117 30.74 -38.81 -19.43
CA MET A 117 30.68 -40.15 -18.87
C MET A 117 29.52 -40.98 -19.47
N GLN A 118 28.36 -40.37 -19.69
CA GLN A 118 27.23 -41.05 -20.33
C GLN A 118 27.53 -41.44 -21.77
N LEU A 119 28.18 -40.55 -22.55
CA LEU A 119 28.59 -40.82 -23.93
C LEU A 119 29.66 -41.91 -24.01
N LYS A 120 30.65 -41.89 -23.10
CA LYS A 120 31.65 -42.95 -22.97
C LYS A 120 31.01 -44.31 -22.69
N ARG A 121 29.94 -44.35 -21.89
CA ARG A 121 29.20 -45.59 -21.58
C ARG A 121 28.32 -46.06 -22.75
N ALA A 122 27.76 -45.13 -23.52
CA ALA A 122 26.82 -45.43 -24.60
C ALA A 122 27.52 -45.76 -25.93
N SER A 123 28.74 -45.25 -26.17
CA SER A 123 29.48 -45.43 -27.42
C SER A 123 30.65 -46.40 -27.27
N ARG A 124 30.84 -47.26 -28.26
CA ARG A 124 32.04 -48.13 -28.38
C ARG A 124 33.17 -47.51 -29.22
N ASN A 125 32.90 -46.38 -29.89
CA ASN A 125 33.76 -45.80 -30.92
C ASN A 125 34.40 -44.47 -30.49
N LEU A 126 34.05 -43.92 -29.32
CA LEU A 126 34.67 -42.69 -28.82
C LEU A 126 36.02 -43.03 -28.19
N SER A 127 37.07 -42.35 -28.65
CA SER A 127 38.40 -42.47 -28.05
C SER A 127 38.46 -41.73 -26.71
N ALA A 128 39.51 -41.99 -25.92
CA ALA A 128 39.76 -41.24 -24.70
C ALA A 128 40.01 -39.75 -24.97
N ASP A 129 40.62 -39.43 -26.12
CA ASP A 129 40.92 -38.06 -26.52
C ASP A 129 39.64 -37.28 -26.89
N ASP A 130 38.66 -37.94 -27.51
CA ASP A 130 37.35 -37.34 -27.82
C ASP A 130 36.58 -36.99 -26.54
N ILE A 131 36.62 -37.88 -25.54
CA ILE A 131 35.98 -37.64 -24.24
C ILE A 131 36.67 -36.49 -23.51
N ALA A 132 38.00 -36.45 -23.51
CA ALA A 132 38.77 -35.36 -22.90
C ALA A 132 38.52 -34.00 -23.61
N MET A 133 38.33 -34.01 -24.94
CA MET A 133 37.93 -32.81 -25.68
C MET A 133 36.54 -32.33 -25.24
N LEU A 134 35.59 -33.24 -25.09
CA LEU A 134 34.23 -32.92 -24.67
C LEU A 134 34.19 -32.38 -23.22
N GLU A 135 34.94 -32.99 -22.30
CA GLU A 135 35.07 -32.50 -20.91
C GLU A 135 35.60 -31.06 -20.87
N ARG A 136 36.61 -30.74 -21.69
CA ARG A 136 37.14 -29.38 -21.79
C ARG A 136 36.10 -28.39 -22.33
N GLU A 137 35.35 -28.76 -23.36
CA GLU A 137 34.34 -27.84 -23.92
C GLU A 137 33.13 -27.65 -23.01
N VAL A 138 32.68 -28.70 -22.30
CA VAL A 138 31.65 -28.56 -21.27
C VAL A 138 32.12 -27.62 -20.15
N ALA A 139 33.38 -27.77 -19.70
CA ALA A 139 33.94 -26.89 -18.67
C ALA A 139 34.06 -25.43 -19.16
N ARG A 140 34.49 -25.21 -20.41
CA ARG A 140 34.55 -23.87 -21.03
C ARG A 140 33.17 -23.22 -21.06
N ALA A 141 32.18 -23.90 -21.63
CA ALA A 141 30.81 -23.40 -21.74
C ALA A 141 30.19 -23.07 -20.38
N ARG A 142 30.46 -23.89 -19.34
CA ARG A 142 30.00 -23.61 -17.97
C ARG A 142 30.62 -22.34 -17.42
N ASN A 143 31.92 -22.13 -17.60
CA ASN A 143 32.60 -20.95 -17.09
C ASN A 143 32.13 -19.66 -17.80
N GLU A 144 31.94 -19.72 -19.12
CA GLU A 144 31.34 -18.61 -19.89
C GLU A 144 29.92 -18.28 -19.40
N TRP A 145 29.12 -19.29 -19.08
CA TRP A 145 27.78 -19.07 -18.53
C TRP A 145 27.80 -18.43 -17.13
N VAL A 146 28.71 -18.85 -16.26
CA VAL A 146 28.88 -18.22 -14.94
C VAL A 146 29.25 -16.74 -15.10
N GLU A 147 30.21 -16.42 -15.96
CA GLU A 147 30.62 -15.04 -16.24
C GLU A 147 29.46 -14.19 -16.78
N ALA A 148 28.72 -14.72 -17.77
CA ALA A 148 27.55 -14.06 -18.31
C ALA A 148 26.48 -13.82 -17.24
N THR A 149 26.21 -14.79 -16.36
CA THR A 149 25.16 -14.67 -15.34
C THR A 149 25.56 -13.72 -14.21
N SER A 150 26.83 -13.72 -13.79
CA SER A 150 27.34 -12.74 -12.83
C SER A 150 27.24 -11.30 -13.35
N SER A 151 27.37 -11.10 -14.67
CA SER A 151 27.15 -9.78 -15.27
C SER A 151 25.69 -9.32 -15.23
N LEU A 152 24.73 -10.27 -15.30
CA LEU A 152 23.30 -9.95 -15.14
C LEU A 152 22.95 -9.55 -13.71
N ASP A 153 23.56 -10.18 -12.70
CA ASP A 153 23.34 -9.86 -11.28
C ASP A 153 23.75 -8.42 -10.95
N LEU A 154 24.86 -7.96 -11.53
CA LEU A 154 25.33 -6.58 -11.46
C LEU A 154 24.43 -5.59 -12.23
N ALA A 155 23.86 -6.02 -13.35
CA ALA A 155 22.95 -5.19 -14.16
C ALA A 155 21.56 -5.06 -13.54
N LEU A 156 21.13 -6.03 -12.73
CA LEU A 156 19.85 -6.03 -12.04
C LEU A 156 19.85 -5.25 -10.72
N GLY A 157 21.02 -4.79 -10.25
CA GLY A 157 21.19 -3.81 -9.18
C GLY A 157 20.11 -3.88 -8.10
N ALA A 158 20.22 -4.85 -7.20
CA ALA A 158 19.34 -4.97 -6.05
C ALA A 158 19.26 -3.61 -5.32
N PRO A 159 18.07 -3.02 -5.10
CA PRO A 159 17.93 -2.11 -3.98
C PRO A 159 18.25 -2.96 -2.74
N SER A 160 19.28 -2.58 -2.01
CA SER A 160 19.60 -3.15 -0.72
C SER A 160 18.35 -3.08 0.17
N ASP A 161 17.86 -4.25 0.61
CA ASP A 161 16.78 -4.42 1.58
C ASP A 161 17.19 -3.91 3.00
N GLU A 162 17.77 -2.71 3.11
CA GLU A 162 18.25 -2.17 4.38
C GLU A 162 17.42 -1.03 4.98
N ASP A 163 16.43 -0.45 4.28
CA ASP A 163 15.64 0.65 4.85
C ASP A 163 14.13 0.39 4.78
N ASP A 164 13.64 -0.55 5.58
CA ASP A 164 12.22 -0.60 5.98
C ASP A 164 12.11 -1.18 7.40
N GLU A 165 12.86 -0.61 8.36
CA GLU A 165 12.44 -0.66 9.76
C GLU A 165 11.26 0.30 9.94
N PRO A 166 10.05 -0.18 10.30
CA PRO A 166 8.95 0.71 10.63
C PRO A 166 9.37 1.50 11.87
N ALA A 167 9.52 2.81 11.72
CA ALA A 167 9.77 3.73 12.83
C ALA A 167 8.70 3.50 13.90
N ALA A 168 9.09 2.83 14.98
CA ALA A 168 8.25 2.64 16.16
C ALA A 168 7.90 4.03 16.69
N ALA A 169 6.62 4.38 16.60
CA ALA A 169 6.06 5.58 17.20
C ALA A 169 6.40 5.56 18.69
N GLN A 170 7.28 6.47 19.12
CA GLN A 170 7.51 6.74 20.53
C GLN A 170 6.28 7.46 21.06
N GLU A 171 5.55 6.77 21.94
CA GLU A 171 4.55 7.36 22.82
C GLU A 171 5.23 8.47 23.64
N VAL A 172 4.66 9.67 23.58
CA VAL A 172 5.06 10.81 24.41
C VAL A 172 4.12 10.81 25.62
N ASP A 173 4.69 10.65 26.81
CA ASP A 173 4.07 10.90 28.12
C ASP A 173 4.39 12.35 28.56
#